data_AF-A0A520BNU1-F1
#
_entry.id   AF-A0A520BNU1-F1
#
_cell.length_a   1.000
_cell.length_b   1.000
_cell.length_c   1.000
_cell.angle_alpha   90.00
_cell.angle_beta   90.00
_cell.angle_gamma   90.00
#
_symmetry.space_group_name_H-M   'P 1'
#
loop_
_entity.id
_entity.type
_entity.pdbx_description
1 polymer ?
#
loop_
_entity_poly.entity_id
_entity_poly.type
_entity_poly.pdbx_seq_one_letter_code
_entity_poly.pdbx_strand_id
1 'polypeptide(L)'
;VLNLNASGGSDLKLSLAVKDLSLTVSGGSDAALKGSGENMQASASGGSDIDAFEFAVNNAKVHVTGGSDANINVNKALEASATGGSDVSYKGNAVLKLTSSSKSGDVRRVK
;
A
#
# COMPACT_ATOMS: atom_id res chain seq x y z
N VAL A 1 3.12 -15.13 -8.25
CA VAL A 1 3.10 -13.66 -8.03
C VAL A 1 2.25 -13.02 -9.11
N LEU A 2 1.22 -12.26 -8.73
CA LEU A 2 0.46 -11.41 -9.64
C LEU A 2 1.10 -10.01 -9.66
N ASN A 3 1.38 -9.47 -10.84
CA ASN A 3 1.98 -8.15 -11.02
C ASN A 3 0.95 -7.19 -11.64
N LEU A 4 0.74 -6.05 -11.00
CA LEU A 4 -0.17 -5.00 -11.43
C LEU A 4 0.59 -3.67 -11.55
N ASN A 5 0.35 -2.94 -12.62
CA ASN A 5 0.95 -1.63 -12.85
C ASN A 5 -0.12 -0.63 -13.32
N ALA A 6 -0.16 0.55 -12.70
CA ALA A 6 -0.91 1.71 -13.13
C ALA A 6 -0.01 2.94 -13.27
N SER A 7 -0.20 3.68 -14.34
CA SER A 7 0.54 4.92 -14.62
C SER A 7 -0.29 5.91 -15.44
N GLY A 8 0.11 7.19 -15.41
CA GLY A 8 -0.44 8.23 -16.29
C GLY A 8 -1.88 8.66 -15.98
N GLY A 9 -2.28 8.66 -14.71
CA GLY A 9 -3.65 9.02 -14.29
C GLY A 9 -4.66 7.90 -14.55
N SER A 10 -4.29 6.66 -14.24
CA SER A 10 -5.15 5.48 -14.43
C SER A 10 -5.82 5.03 -13.13
N ASP A 11 -6.98 4.40 -13.25
CA ASP A 11 -7.71 3.80 -12.12
C ASP A 11 -7.69 2.27 -12.19
N LEU A 12 -7.19 1.60 -11.16
CA LEU A 12 -7.27 0.15 -10.99
C LEU A 12 -8.30 -0.20 -9.92
N LYS A 13 -9.30 -1.01 -10.27
CA LYS A 13 -10.30 -1.53 -9.32
C LYS A 13 -10.43 -3.03 -9.49
N LEU A 14 -9.94 -3.80 -8.52
CA LEU A 14 -9.84 -5.25 -8.63
C LEU A 14 -10.32 -5.95 -7.36
N SER A 15 -11.00 -7.07 -7.54
CA SER A 15 -11.37 -8.01 -6.47
C SER A 15 -10.68 -9.34 -6.73
N LEU A 16 -9.76 -9.75 -5.87
CA LEU A 16 -8.89 -10.89 -6.12
C LEU A 16 -8.47 -11.63 -4.85
N ALA A 17 -8.19 -12.92 -5.01
CA ALA A 17 -7.61 -13.77 -3.99
C ALA A 17 -6.30 -14.35 -4.52
N VAL A 18 -5.16 -13.86 -4.02
CA VAL A 18 -3.83 -14.26 -4.51
C VAL A 18 -2.86 -14.48 -3.37
N LYS A 19 -1.94 -15.43 -3.52
CA LYS A 19 -0.89 -15.66 -2.53
C LYS A 19 0.06 -14.46 -2.46
N ASP A 20 0.63 -14.07 -3.60
CA ASP A 20 1.63 -13.00 -3.69
C ASP A 20 1.19 -11.93 -4.69
N LEU A 21 1.14 -10.69 -4.23
CA LEU A 21 0.76 -9.52 -5.02
C LEU A 21 1.92 -8.51 -5.09
N SER A 22 2.19 -7.99 -6.28
CA SER A 22 3.06 -6.84 -6.53
C SER A 22 2.26 -5.76 -7.25
N LEU A 23 2.12 -4.59 -6.62
CA LEU A 23 1.37 -3.44 -7.14
C LEU A 23 2.31 -2.25 -7.27
N THR A 24 2.33 -1.62 -8.44
CA THR A 24 3.02 -0.34 -8.67
C THR A 24 2.05 0.68 -9.25
N VAL A 25 1.94 1.83 -8.60
CA VAL A 25 1.02 2.92 -8.97
C VAL A 25 1.83 4.22 -9.09
N SER A 26 1.64 4.96 -10.17
CA SER A 26 2.43 6.17 -10.41
C SER A 26 1.72 7.23 -11.23
N GLY A 27 2.18 8.48 -11.15
CA GLY A 27 1.76 9.56 -12.05
C GLY A 27 0.31 9.97 -11.86
N GLY A 28 -0.15 10.10 -10.61
CA GLY A 28 -1.51 10.50 -10.27
C GLY A 28 -2.57 9.42 -10.53
N SER A 29 -2.17 8.16 -10.45
CA SER A 29 -3.06 6.99 -10.60
C SER A 29 -3.57 6.49 -9.25
N ASP A 30 -4.72 5.81 -9.26
CA ASP A 30 -5.35 5.24 -8.06
C ASP A 30 -5.53 3.73 -8.17
N ALA A 31 -5.37 3.01 -7.06
CA ALA A 31 -5.60 1.56 -7.00
C ALA A 31 -6.47 1.16 -5.81
N ALA A 32 -7.65 0.63 -6.09
CA ALA A 32 -8.56 0.03 -5.11
C ALA A 32 -8.55 -1.50 -5.22
N LEU A 33 -8.15 -2.17 -4.15
CA LEU A 33 -8.04 -3.62 -4.06
C LEU A 33 -8.99 -4.19 -3.00
N LYS A 34 -9.68 -5.27 -3.35
CA LYS A 34 -10.53 -6.03 -2.44
C LYS A 34 -10.20 -7.52 -2.47
N GLY A 35 -10.44 -8.21 -1.36
CA GLY A 35 -10.26 -9.66 -1.23
C GLY A 35 -9.21 -10.04 -0.18
N SER A 36 -8.30 -10.95 -0.53
CA SER A 36 -7.31 -11.45 0.43
C SER A 36 -6.03 -11.94 -0.22
N GLY A 37 -4.93 -11.89 0.52
CA GLY A 37 -3.69 -12.53 0.10
C GLY A 37 -2.74 -12.88 1.24
N GLU A 38 -1.60 -13.47 0.89
CA GLU A 38 -0.59 -13.84 1.89
C GLU A 38 0.48 -12.75 1.99
N ASN A 39 1.03 -12.33 0.85
CA ASN A 39 2.09 -11.34 0.75
C ASN A 39 1.71 -10.23 -0.23
N MET A 40 1.91 -8.98 0.17
CA MET A 40 1.71 -7.80 -0.67
C MET A 40 2.96 -6.93 -0.71
N GLN A 41 3.37 -6.55 -1.90
CA GLN A 41 4.35 -5.50 -2.16
C GLN A 41 3.64 -4.38 -2.92
N ALA A 42 3.67 -3.17 -2.37
CA ALA A 42 2.98 -2.03 -2.95
C ALA A 42 3.89 -0.80 -2.99
N SER A 43 3.93 -0.16 -4.15
CA SER A 43 4.71 1.06 -4.38
C SER A 43 3.85 2.14 -5.02
N ALA A 44 3.83 3.34 -4.43
CA ALA A 44 3.12 4.51 -4.98
C ALA A 44 4.06 5.72 -5.11
N SER A 45 3.91 6.49 -6.19
CA SER A 45 4.67 7.74 -6.38
C SER A 45 3.92 8.78 -7.23
N GLY A 46 4.28 10.05 -7.04
CA GLY A 46 3.83 11.14 -7.92
C GLY A 46 2.37 11.56 -7.72
N GLY A 47 1.84 11.47 -6.50
CA GLY A 47 0.47 11.87 -6.17
C GLY A 47 -0.57 10.76 -6.38
N SER A 48 -0.15 9.51 -6.19
CA SER A 48 -0.97 8.31 -6.38
C SER A 48 -1.47 7.73 -5.07
N ASP A 49 -2.68 7.16 -5.08
CA ASP A 49 -3.28 6.55 -3.89
C ASP A 49 -3.50 5.03 -4.02
N ILE A 50 -3.29 4.31 -2.92
CA ILE A 50 -3.56 2.88 -2.81
C ILE A 50 -4.59 2.65 -1.71
N ASP A 51 -5.78 2.18 -2.08
CA ASP A 51 -6.81 1.73 -1.16
C ASP A 51 -6.92 0.20 -1.15
N ALA A 52 -6.37 -0.41 -0.11
CA ALA A 52 -6.36 -1.85 0.12
C ALA A 52 -6.90 -2.19 1.52
N PHE A 53 -7.75 -1.36 2.12
CA PHE A 53 -8.39 -1.69 3.40
C PHE A 53 -9.32 -2.90 3.32
N GLU A 54 -9.90 -3.14 2.15
CA GLU A 54 -10.73 -4.33 1.87
C GLU A 54 -9.92 -5.52 1.34
N PHE A 55 -8.59 -5.41 1.25
CA PHE A 55 -7.69 -6.49 0.84
C PHE A 55 -6.84 -6.95 2.03
N ALA A 56 -7.28 -8.00 2.72
CA ALA A 56 -6.60 -8.48 3.93
C ALA A 56 -5.39 -9.34 3.58
N VAL A 57 -4.20 -8.97 4.10
CA VAL A 57 -2.96 -9.74 3.91
C VAL A 57 -2.27 -10.12 5.22
N ASN A 58 -1.41 -11.13 5.15
CA ASN A 58 -0.60 -11.52 6.30
C ASN A 58 0.65 -10.63 6.41
N ASN A 59 1.39 -10.49 5.31
CA ASN A 59 2.60 -9.70 5.24
C ASN A 59 2.46 -8.60 4.18
N ALA A 60 2.86 -7.39 4.53
CA ALA A 60 2.85 -6.26 3.60
C ALA A 60 4.19 -5.52 3.63
N LYS A 61 4.64 -5.10 2.45
CA LYS A 61 5.75 -4.19 2.25
C LYS A 61 5.27 -3.02 1.39
N VAL A 62 5.25 -1.82 1.97
CA VAL A 62 4.67 -0.63 1.36
C VAL A 62 5.71 0.46 1.28
N HIS A 63 5.84 1.07 0.10
CA HIS A 63 6.70 2.23 -0.12
C HIS A 63 5.92 3.31 -0.87
N VAL A 64 5.69 4.46 -0.22
CA VAL A 64 4.97 5.58 -0.82
C VAL A 64 5.83 6.83 -0.80
N THR A 65 5.87 7.55 -1.92
CA THR A 65 6.73 8.73 -2.06
C THR A 65 6.06 9.94 -2.73
N GLY A 66 6.54 11.14 -2.43
CA GLY A 66 6.13 12.39 -3.07
C GLY A 66 4.96 13.07 -2.39
N GLY A 67 3.75 12.52 -2.55
CA GLY A 67 2.49 13.06 -2.03
C GLY A 67 1.36 12.04 -2.20
N SER A 68 1.67 10.80 -1.83
CA SER A 68 0.89 9.59 -2.12
C SER A 68 0.41 8.97 -0.83
N ASP A 69 -0.81 8.45 -0.80
CA ASP A 69 -1.33 7.78 0.38
C ASP A 69 -1.53 6.27 0.17
N ALA A 70 -1.23 5.48 1.20
CA ALA A 70 -1.49 4.04 1.18
C ALA A 70 -2.29 3.58 2.40
N ASN A 71 -3.46 3.01 2.12
CA ASN A 71 -4.37 2.39 3.06
C ASN A 71 -4.28 0.87 2.94
N ILE A 72 -3.76 0.18 3.95
CA ILE A 72 -3.51 -1.28 3.88
C ILE A 72 -4.07 -2.05 5.08
N ASN A 73 -4.49 -3.29 4.87
CA ASN A 73 -4.97 -4.19 5.92
C ASN A 73 -4.03 -5.39 6.10
N VAL A 74 -3.32 -5.43 7.22
CA VAL A 74 -2.23 -6.40 7.44
C VAL A 74 -2.29 -7.01 8.84
N ASN A 75 -2.16 -8.34 8.89
CA ASN A 75 -2.42 -9.11 10.11
C ASN A 75 -1.17 -9.64 10.83
N LYS A 76 -0.04 -9.85 10.15
CA LYS A 76 1.18 -10.42 10.77
C LYS A 76 2.35 -9.45 10.79
N ALA A 77 2.84 -9.02 9.63
CA ALA A 77 4.05 -8.21 9.55
C ALA A 77 3.92 -7.09 8.52
N LEU A 78 4.37 -5.90 8.91
CA LEU A 78 4.38 -4.72 8.04
C LEU A 78 5.77 -4.08 7.99
N GLU A 79 6.27 -3.90 6.77
CA GLU A 79 7.36 -2.98 6.45
C GLU A 79 6.76 -1.80 5.66
N ALA A 80 6.92 -0.58 6.16
CA ALA A 80 6.32 0.61 5.57
C ALA A 80 7.35 1.73 5.44
N SER A 81 7.33 2.45 4.32
CA SER A 81 8.13 3.67 4.15
C SER A 81 7.31 4.76 3.50
N ALA A 82 7.33 5.95 4.08
CA ALA A 82 6.62 7.14 3.63
C ALA A 82 7.58 8.35 3.56
N THR A 83 7.86 8.86 2.35
CA THR A 83 8.79 9.98 2.13
C THR A 83 8.29 11.01 1.13
N GLY A 84 8.67 12.29 1.25
CA GLY A 84 7.86 13.36 0.61
C GLY A 84 6.55 13.51 1.37
N GLY A 85 5.58 14.32 0.99
CA GLY A 85 4.34 14.52 1.77
C GLY A 85 3.37 13.33 1.79
N SER A 86 3.83 12.09 1.99
CA SER A 86 3.05 10.85 1.86
C SER A 86 2.70 10.21 3.21
N ASP A 87 1.53 9.56 3.28
CA ASP A 87 1.11 8.83 4.47
C ASP A 87 0.87 7.33 4.21
N VAL A 88 1.22 6.49 5.19
CA VAL A 88 0.80 5.08 5.23
C VAL A 88 -0.12 4.87 6.42
N SER A 89 -1.37 4.56 6.13
CA SER A 89 -2.37 4.17 7.10
C SER A 89 -2.58 2.66 7.04
N TYR A 90 -2.36 1.97 8.16
CA TYR A 90 -2.56 0.53 8.22
C TYR A 90 -3.56 0.13 9.31
N LYS A 91 -4.33 -0.92 9.04
CA LYS A 91 -5.19 -1.58 10.02
C LYS A 91 -4.84 -3.06 10.15
N GLY A 92 -5.46 -3.72 11.12
CA GLY A 92 -5.17 -5.10 11.50
C GLY A 92 -4.17 -5.18 12.66
N ASN A 93 -3.64 -6.39 12.92
CA ASN A 93 -2.81 -6.71 14.08
C ASN A 93 -1.32 -6.92 13.72
N ALA A 94 -0.85 -6.34 12.62
CA ALA A 94 0.54 -6.51 12.21
C ALA A 94 1.55 -5.94 13.21
N VAL A 95 2.65 -6.68 13.32
CA VAL A 95 3.90 -6.22 13.96
C VAL A 95 4.66 -5.37 12.95
N LEU A 96 4.91 -4.10 13.30
CA LEU A 96 5.77 -3.21 12.53
C LEU A 96 7.21 -3.72 12.61
N LYS A 97 7.80 -4.08 11.47
CA LYS A 97 9.20 -4.53 11.39
C LYS A 97 10.15 -3.39 11.08
N LEU A 98 9.81 -2.59 10.08
CA LEU A 98 10.65 -1.54 9.52
C LEU A 98 9.73 -0.40 9.10
N THR A 99 9.89 0.74 9.74
CA THR A 99 9.13 1.95 9.42
C THR A 99 10.09 3.10 9.18
N SER A 100 10.03 3.68 7.99
CA SER A 100 10.82 4.86 7.63
C SER A 100 9.88 5.99 7.24
N SER A 101 9.85 7.04 8.05
CA SER A 101 9.12 8.28 7.77
C SER A 101 10.10 9.43 7.53
N SER A 102 9.77 10.31 6.59
CA SER A 102 10.46 11.60 6.44
C SER A 102 9.81 12.68 7.31
N LYS A 103 10.40 13.88 7.37
CA LYS A 103 9.86 15.01 8.16
C LYS A 103 8.41 15.40 7.82
N SER A 104 7.90 14.97 6.66
CA SER A 104 6.59 15.36 6.14
C SER A 104 5.72 14.17 5.74
N GLY A 105 6.11 12.94 6.08
CA GLY A 105 5.30 11.75 5.78
C GLY A 105 5.18 10.85 6.99
N ASP A 106 3.99 10.32 7.26
CA ASP A 106 3.68 9.60 8.48
C ASP A 106 3.27 8.14 8.23
N VAL A 107 3.63 7.26 9.17
CA VAL A 107 3.15 5.87 9.18
C VAL A 107 2.32 5.67 10.45
N ARG A 108 1.00 5.49 10.30
CA ARG A 108 0.07 5.40 11.42
C ARG A 108 -0.86 4.21 11.34
N ARG A 109 -1.23 3.70 12.51
CA ARG A 109 -2.28 2.69 12.64
C ARG A 109 -3.63 3.38 12.72
N VAL A 110 -4.58 2.90 11.92
CA VAL A 110 -6.00 3.28 12.00
C VAL A 110 -6.83 2.12 12.56
N LYS A 111 -7.95 2.45 13.22
CA LYS A 111 -8.83 1.48 13.90
C LYS A 111 -9.71 0.73 12.91
#